data_AF-A0A3E0IP78-F1
#
_entry.id   AF-A0A3E0IP78-F1
#
_cell.length_a   1.000
_cell.length_b   1.000
_cell.length_c   1.000
_cell.angle_alpha   90.00
_cell.angle_beta   90.00
_cell.angle_gamma   90.00
#
_symmetry.space_group_name_H-M   'P 1'
#
loop_
_entity.id
_entity.type
_entity.pdbx_description
1 polymer ?
#
loop_
_entity_poly.entity_id
_entity_poly.type
_entity_poly.pdbx_seq_one_letter_code
_entity_poly.pdbx_strand_id
1 'polypeptide(L)'
;KEKLVRDITESVQDENYEAAYDVINEYESYFELTDKLAILKCEVLWELSAYLELKEEANILLTLGYKPYDIYMTYYVKSLFELEQYQSVIDIIEQVLDEVTEHQTRMTLLPIKDRARSKLDERKDYMAYRLQQFHSLNQHEQMQLILSLIDDNAYQFTESISYLFNTSFMPTHIQSLMLEYLRLAEYDQCV
;
A
#
# COMPACT_ATOMS: atom_id res chain seq x y z
N LYS A 1 -12.64 -32.63 -7.07
CA LYS A 1 -11.23 -32.17 -7.08
C LYS A 1 -10.68 -31.97 -8.50
N GLU A 2 -10.34 -33.02 -9.26
CA GLU A 2 -9.67 -32.86 -10.59
C GLU A 2 -10.46 -32.04 -11.61
N LYS A 3 -11.79 -32.18 -11.63
CA LYS A 3 -12.66 -31.35 -12.49
C LYS A 3 -12.47 -29.85 -12.20
N LEU A 4 -12.63 -29.44 -10.95
CA LEU A 4 -12.47 -28.04 -10.53
C LEU A 4 -11.07 -27.49 -10.87
N VAL A 5 -10.02 -28.29 -10.66
CA VAL A 5 -8.64 -27.86 -11.02
C VAL A 5 -8.50 -27.57 -12.51
N ARG A 6 -9.10 -28.42 -13.36
CA ARG A 6 -9.12 -28.20 -14.80
C ARG A 6 -9.94 -26.96 -15.16
N ASP A 7 -11.14 -26.83 -14.58
CA ASP A 7 -12.05 -25.71 -14.84
C ASP A 7 -11.40 -24.36 -14.47
N ILE A 8 -10.64 -24.30 -13.35
CA ILE A 8 -9.81 -23.13 -12.97
C ILE A 8 -8.75 -22.86 -14.04
N THR A 9 -8.00 -23.89 -14.42
CA THR A 9 -6.88 -23.74 -15.36
C THR A 9 -7.35 -23.28 -16.74
N GLU A 10 -8.46 -23.84 -17.23
CA GLU A 10 -9.08 -23.46 -18.51
C GLU A 10 -9.59 -22.00 -18.44
N SER A 11 -10.26 -21.63 -17.35
CA SER A 11 -10.75 -20.26 -17.17
C SER A 11 -9.64 -19.22 -17.17
N VAL A 12 -8.50 -19.52 -16.52
CA VAL A 12 -7.31 -18.65 -16.54
C VAL A 12 -6.67 -18.60 -17.93
N GLN A 13 -6.59 -19.73 -18.64
CA GLN A 13 -6.07 -19.77 -20.02
C GLN A 13 -6.92 -18.97 -21.01
N ASP A 14 -8.23 -18.94 -20.79
CA ASP A 14 -9.19 -18.17 -21.57
C ASP A 14 -9.30 -16.69 -21.10
N GLU A 15 -8.43 -16.25 -20.19
CA GLU A 15 -8.43 -14.91 -19.56
C GLU A 15 -9.77 -14.54 -18.88
N ASN A 16 -10.56 -15.54 -18.52
CA ASN A 16 -11.83 -15.37 -17.83
C ASN A 16 -11.61 -15.43 -16.31
N TYR A 17 -11.01 -14.37 -15.77
CA TYR A 17 -10.59 -14.32 -14.37
C TYR A 17 -11.75 -14.29 -13.37
N GLU A 18 -12.90 -13.71 -13.73
CA GLU A 18 -14.10 -13.78 -12.87
C GLU A 18 -14.57 -15.22 -12.69
N ALA A 19 -14.69 -15.98 -13.79
CA ALA A 19 -15.05 -17.38 -13.72
C ALA A 19 -13.99 -18.21 -12.97
N ALA A 20 -12.70 -17.92 -13.21
CA ALA A 20 -11.63 -18.58 -12.47
C ALA A 20 -11.74 -18.34 -10.95
N TYR A 21 -12.05 -17.10 -10.54
CA TYR A 21 -12.24 -16.73 -9.13
C TYR A 21 -13.41 -17.48 -8.49
N ASP A 22 -14.56 -17.54 -9.17
CA ASP A 22 -15.73 -18.28 -8.67
C ASP A 22 -15.42 -19.77 -8.46
N VAL A 23 -14.72 -20.39 -9.41
CA VAL A 23 -14.35 -21.81 -9.31
C VAL A 23 -13.26 -22.04 -8.25
N ILE A 24 -12.33 -21.10 -8.04
CA ILE A 24 -11.36 -21.15 -6.93
C ILE A 24 -12.09 -21.11 -5.59
N ASN A 25 -13.03 -20.20 -5.40
CA ASN A 25 -13.83 -20.11 -4.17
C ASN A 25 -14.66 -21.37 -3.94
N GLU A 26 -15.25 -21.95 -4.99
CA GLU A 26 -15.91 -23.25 -4.90
C GLU A 26 -14.91 -24.33 -4.46
N TYR A 27 -13.72 -24.37 -5.05
CA TYR A 27 -12.69 -25.35 -4.69
C TYR A 27 -12.27 -25.24 -3.20
N GLU A 28 -12.03 -24.02 -2.71
CA GLU A 28 -11.59 -23.77 -1.33
C GLU A 28 -12.63 -24.15 -0.28
N SER A 29 -13.92 -24.12 -0.65
CA SER A 29 -14.98 -24.57 0.26
C SER A 29 -14.96 -26.08 0.55
N TYR A 30 -14.18 -26.86 -0.20
CA TYR A 30 -14.05 -28.32 -0.02
C TYR A 30 -12.61 -28.82 0.17
N PHE A 31 -11.60 -28.07 -0.26
CA PHE A 31 -10.21 -28.53 -0.33
C PHE A 31 -9.21 -27.42 -0.03
N GLU A 32 -8.06 -27.78 0.55
CA GLU A 32 -6.92 -26.87 0.64
C GLU A 32 -6.27 -26.64 -0.74
N LEU A 33 -5.81 -25.40 -0.97
CA LEU A 33 -5.07 -25.04 -2.16
C LEU A 33 -3.71 -25.75 -2.18
N THR A 34 -3.37 -26.30 -3.35
CA THR A 34 -1.99 -26.69 -3.66
C THR A 34 -1.18 -25.46 -4.03
N ASP A 35 0.15 -25.48 -3.88
CA ASP A 35 1.05 -24.37 -4.26
C ASP A 35 0.72 -23.77 -5.64
N LYS A 36 0.48 -24.61 -6.64
CA LYS A 36 0.12 -24.18 -8.01
C LYS A 36 -1.19 -23.39 -8.06
N LEU A 37 -2.21 -23.84 -7.32
CA LEU A 37 -3.51 -23.17 -7.26
C LEU A 37 -3.45 -21.88 -6.43
N ALA A 38 -2.62 -21.84 -5.38
CA ALA A 38 -2.37 -20.62 -4.63
C ALA A 38 -1.72 -19.54 -5.51
N ILE A 39 -0.74 -19.91 -6.35
CA ILE A 39 -0.15 -18.98 -7.33
C ILE A 39 -1.22 -18.50 -8.33
N LEU A 40 -2.04 -19.41 -8.87
CA LEU A 40 -3.13 -19.04 -9.78
C LEU A 40 -4.15 -18.11 -9.12
N LYS A 41 -4.48 -18.32 -7.84
CA LYS A 41 -5.34 -17.40 -7.08
C LYS A 41 -4.72 -16.01 -6.99
N CYS A 42 -3.42 -15.91 -6.67
CA CYS A 42 -2.74 -14.60 -6.66
C CYS A 42 -2.77 -13.92 -8.03
N GLU A 43 -2.60 -14.67 -9.12
CA GLU A 43 -2.69 -14.18 -10.50
C GLU A 43 -4.10 -13.68 -10.83
N VAL A 44 -5.13 -14.48 -10.55
CA VAL A 44 -6.54 -14.11 -10.75
C VAL A 44 -6.89 -12.84 -9.97
N LEU A 45 -6.51 -12.76 -8.70
CA LEU A 45 -6.75 -11.58 -7.87
C LEU A 45 -6.02 -10.34 -8.40
N TRP A 46 -4.81 -10.52 -8.95
CA TRP A 46 -4.05 -9.44 -9.58
C TRP A 46 -4.76 -8.90 -10.83
N GLU A 47 -5.20 -9.79 -11.72
CA GLU A 47 -5.88 -9.41 -12.97
C GLU A 47 -7.26 -8.80 -12.72
N LEU A 48 -7.94 -9.21 -11.66
CA LEU A 48 -9.20 -8.59 -11.20
C LEU A 48 -9.00 -7.26 -10.45
N SER A 49 -7.76 -6.78 -10.30
CA SER A 49 -7.43 -5.60 -9.48
C SER A 49 -7.93 -5.70 -8.03
N ALA A 50 -8.10 -6.93 -7.51
CA ALA A 50 -8.55 -7.22 -6.16
C ALA A 50 -7.39 -7.09 -5.16
N TYR A 51 -6.72 -5.93 -5.15
CA TYR A 51 -5.43 -5.75 -4.48
C TYR A 51 -5.49 -5.93 -2.95
N LEU A 52 -6.61 -5.55 -2.32
CA LEU A 52 -6.78 -5.74 -0.88
C LEU A 52 -6.79 -7.23 -0.51
N GLU A 53 -7.58 -8.03 -1.22
CA GLU A 53 -7.67 -9.48 -1.03
C GLU A 53 -6.34 -10.16 -1.41
N LEU A 54 -5.73 -9.74 -2.53
CA LEU A 54 -4.40 -10.23 -2.93
C LEU A 54 -3.34 -9.99 -1.85
N LYS A 55 -3.34 -8.81 -1.23
CA LYS A 55 -2.42 -8.47 -0.14
C LYS A 55 -2.60 -9.43 1.03
N GLU A 56 -3.84 -9.70 1.41
CA GLU A 56 -4.16 -10.60 2.53
C GLU A 56 -3.78 -12.04 2.21
N GLU A 57 -4.18 -12.55 1.05
CA GLU A 57 -3.86 -13.90 0.59
C GLU A 57 -2.35 -14.14 0.52
N ALA A 58 -1.60 -13.24 -0.12
CA ALA A 58 -0.15 -13.35 -0.23
C ALA A 58 0.53 -13.32 1.15
N ASN A 59 0.05 -12.48 2.08
CA ASN A 59 0.58 -12.42 3.44
C ASN A 59 0.32 -13.72 4.22
N ILE A 60 -0.87 -14.32 4.07
CA ILE A 60 -1.20 -15.62 4.67
C ILE A 60 -0.23 -16.69 4.16
N LEU A 61 -0.03 -16.77 2.84
CA LEU A 61 0.86 -17.73 2.21
C LEU A 61 2.32 -17.57 2.67
N LEU A 62 2.80 -16.33 2.80
CA LEU A 62 4.12 -16.01 3.34
C LEU A 62 4.26 -16.43 4.82
N THR A 63 3.27 -16.10 5.64
CA THR A 63 3.28 -16.39 7.09
C THR A 63 3.27 -17.90 7.36
N LEU A 64 2.53 -18.66 6.55
CA LEU A 64 2.47 -20.11 6.64
C LEU A 64 3.70 -20.81 6.03
N GLY A 65 4.61 -20.07 5.40
CA GLY A 65 5.85 -20.59 4.82
C GLY A 65 5.64 -21.40 3.54
N TYR A 66 4.58 -21.11 2.77
CA TYR A 66 4.36 -21.76 1.47
C TYR A 66 5.48 -21.42 0.49
N LYS A 67 5.84 -22.38 -0.34
CA LYS A 67 6.75 -22.17 -1.47
C LYS A 67 5.93 -22.00 -2.75
N PRO A 68 6.34 -21.12 -3.68
CA PRO A 68 7.58 -20.33 -3.71
C PRO A 68 7.45 -18.94 -3.07
N TYR A 69 8.26 -18.68 -2.03
CA TYR A 69 8.29 -17.43 -1.25
C TYR A 69 8.40 -16.18 -2.12
N ASP A 70 9.29 -16.19 -3.11
CA ASP A 70 9.58 -15.03 -3.95
C ASP A 70 8.38 -14.58 -4.80
N ILE A 71 7.54 -15.53 -5.23
CA ILE A 71 6.32 -15.21 -6.00
C ILE A 71 5.30 -14.52 -5.09
N TYR A 72 5.05 -15.08 -3.90
CA TYR A 72 4.11 -14.50 -2.95
C TYR A 72 4.60 -13.14 -2.45
N MET A 73 5.89 -12.98 -2.21
CA MET A 73 6.49 -11.70 -1.85
C MET A 73 6.33 -10.66 -2.95
N THR A 74 6.49 -11.06 -4.22
CA THR A 74 6.27 -10.17 -5.35
C THR A 74 4.81 -9.70 -5.42
N TYR A 75 3.84 -10.61 -5.28
CA TYR A 75 2.41 -10.23 -5.27
C TYR A 75 2.04 -9.37 -4.06
N TYR A 76 2.61 -9.65 -2.90
CA TYR A 76 2.40 -8.86 -1.68
C TYR A 76 2.93 -7.43 -1.84
N VAL A 77 4.16 -7.28 -2.34
CA VAL A 77 4.76 -5.97 -2.58
C VAL A 77 4.01 -5.20 -3.68
N LYS A 78 3.61 -5.87 -4.75
CA LYS A 78 2.82 -5.26 -5.83
C LYS A 78 1.46 -4.78 -5.33
N SER A 79 0.75 -5.58 -4.53
CA SER A 79 -0.56 -5.18 -4.01
C SER A 79 -0.46 -4.00 -3.06
N LEU A 80 0.57 -3.95 -2.20
CA LEU A 80 0.86 -2.76 -1.38
C LEU A 80 1.11 -1.52 -2.22
N PHE A 81 1.83 -1.65 -3.33
CA PHE A 81 2.10 -0.55 -4.24
C PHE A 81 0.81 0.00 -4.89
N GLU A 82 -0.06 -0.88 -5.40
CA GLU A 82 -1.34 -0.48 -6.02
C GLU A 82 -2.34 0.06 -4.99
N LEU A 83 -2.23 -0.36 -3.72
CA LEU A 83 -2.96 0.24 -2.60
C LEU A 83 -2.32 1.54 -2.09
N GLU A 84 -1.33 2.08 -2.80
CA GLU A 84 -0.60 3.31 -2.49
C GLU A 84 0.14 3.31 -1.14
N GLN A 85 0.41 2.13 -0.58
CA GLN A 85 1.13 1.94 0.69
C GLN A 85 2.64 1.99 0.44
N TYR A 86 3.12 3.07 -0.18
CA TYR A 86 4.48 3.18 -0.70
C TYR A 86 5.57 3.09 0.38
N GLN A 87 5.33 3.60 1.59
CA GLN A 87 6.29 3.48 2.69
C GLN A 87 6.45 2.00 3.09
N SER A 88 5.33 1.28 3.28
CA SER A 88 5.35 -0.16 3.56
C SER A 88 6.07 -0.95 2.48
N VAL A 89 5.88 -0.60 1.19
CA VAL A 89 6.63 -1.20 0.07
C VAL A 89 8.13 -1.05 0.26
N ILE A 90 8.61 0.14 0.63
CA ILE A 90 10.04 0.40 0.83
C ILE A 90 10.56 -0.42 2.01
N ASP A 91 9.88 -0.38 3.14
CA ASP A 91 10.30 -1.05 4.38
C ASP A 91 10.37 -2.57 4.19
N ILE A 92 9.35 -3.16 3.58
CA ILE A 92 9.29 -4.60 3.30
C ILE A 92 10.39 -5.01 2.33
N ILE A 93 10.58 -4.26 1.23
CA ILE A 93 11.65 -4.61 0.27
C ILE A 93 13.02 -4.48 0.94
N GLU A 94 13.25 -3.49 1.79
CA GLU A 94 14.52 -3.36 2.51
C GLU A 94 14.78 -4.55 3.43
N GLN A 95 13.79 -4.96 4.22
CA GLN A 95 13.88 -6.16 5.03
C GLN A 95 14.15 -7.42 4.20
N VAL A 96 13.42 -7.59 3.08
CA VAL A 96 13.53 -8.77 2.22
C VAL A 96 14.86 -8.80 1.47
N LEU A 97 15.40 -7.67 1.04
CA LEU A 97 16.68 -7.61 0.32
C LEU A 97 17.86 -8.03 1.19
N ASP A 98 17.77 -7.81 2.50
CA ASP A 98 18.78 -8.29 3.45
C ASP A 98 18.75 -9.83 3.58
N GLU A 99 17.59 -10.46 3.34
CA GLU A 99 17.37 -11.91 3.49
C GLU A 99 17.47 -12.68 2.16
N VAL A 100 17.10 -12.08 1.03
CA VAL A 100 17.01 -12.74 -0.28
C VAL A 100 18.36 -12.73 -1.01
N THR A 101 18.91 -13.92 -1.24
CA THR A 101 20.14 -14.12 -2.02
C THR A 101 19.89 -14.21 -3.52
N GLU A 102 18.67 -14.53 -3.95
CA GLU A 102 18.36 -14.77 -5.36
C GLU A 102 18.30 -13.47 -6.17
N HIS A 103 19.16 -13.37 -7.18
CA HIS A 103 19.34 -12.16 -7.97
C HIS A 103 18.06 -11.75 -8.73
N GLN A 104 17.28 -12.73 -9.19
CA GLN A 104 16.07 -12.49 -9.99
C GLN A 104 15.02 -11.73 -9.18
N THR A 105 14.80 -12.12 -7.94
CA THR A 105 13.84 -11.51 -7.02
C THR A 105 14.23 -10.06 -6.71
N ARG A 106 15.54 -9.79 -6.54
CA ARG A 106 16.04 -8.42 -6.39
C ARG A 106 15.75 -7.56 -7.62
N MET A 107 15.96 -8.12 -8.82
CA MET A 107 15.68 -7.42 -10.09
C MET A 107 14.20 -7.09 -10.28
N THR A 108 13.30 -7.86 -9.67
CA THR A 108 11.85 -7.58 -9.66
C THR A 108 11.47 -6.54 -8.60
N LEU A 109 12.02 -6.63 -7.38
CA LEU A 109 11.61 -5.78 -6.26
C LEU A 109 12.25 -4.38 -6.31
N LEU A 110 13.52 -4.25 -6.68
CA LEU A 110 14.23 -2.96 -6.69
C LEU A 110 13.51 -1.88 -7.52
N PRO A 111 13.06 -2.15 -8.77
CA PRO A 111 12.30 -1.17 -9.54
C PRO A 111 11.00 -0.72 -8.86
N ILE A 112 10.32 -1.62 -8.12
CA ILE A 112 9.10 -1.28 -7.38
C ILE A 112 9.45 -0.35 -6.22
N LYS A 113 10.55 -0.62 -5.50
CA LYS A 113 11.05 0.26 -4.43
C LYS A 113 11.36 1.66 -4.94
N ASP A 114 12.07 1.75 -6.06
CA ASP A 114 12.45 3.04 -6.65
C ASP A 114 11.21 3.84 -7.07
N ARG A 115 10.22 3.19 -7.69
CA ARG A 115 8.94 3.82 -8.02
C ARG A 115 8.17 4.28 -6.78
N ALA A 116 8.16 3.49 -5.71
CA ALA A 116 7.50 3.84 -4.46
C ALA A 116 8.14 5.07 -3.81
N ARG A 117 9.48 5.16 -3.82
CA ARG A 117 10.23 6.34 -3.37
C ARG A 117 9.87 7.57 -4.19
N SER A 118 9.89 7.47 -5.52
CA SER A 118 9.48 8.58 -6.39
C SER A 118 8.05 9.05 -6.10
N LYS A 119 7.11 8.13 -5.83
CA LYS A 119 5.74 8.50 -5.47
C LYS A 119 5.64 9.22 -4.13
N LEU A 120 6.40 8.81 -3.13
CA LEU A 120 6.47 9.52 -1.85
C LEU A 120 7.09 10.90 -2.00
N ASP A 121 8.15 11.03 -2.80
CA ASP A 121 8.80 12.33 -3.04
C ASP A 121 7.87 13.28 -3.81
N GLU A 122 7.16 12.79 -4.84
CA GLU A 122 6.11 13.54 -5.54
C GLU A 122 5.02 14.05 -4.56
N ARG A 123 4.56 13.19 -3.63
CA ARG A 123 3.58 13.58 -2.60
C ARG A 123 4.13 14.64 -1.66
N LYS A 124 5.37 14.49 -1.19
CA LYS A 124 6.04 15.46 -0.31
C LYS A 124 6.17 16.82 -0.99
N ASP A 125 6.60 16.85 -2.24
CA ASP A 125 6.72 18.09 -3.01
C ASP A 125 5.36 18.77 -3.19
N TYR A 126 4.32 17.98 -3.48
CA TYR A 126 2.95 18.47 -3.58
C TYR A 126 2.44 19.06 -2.25
N MET A 127 2.67 18.37 -1.13
CA MET A 127 2.29 18.84 0.21
C MET A 127 3.04 20.13 0.57
N ALA A 128 4.35 20.19 0.32
CA ALA A 128 5.15 21.38 0.56
C ALA A 128 4.62 22.58 -0.23
N TYR A 129 4.31 22.39 -1.51
CA TYR A 129 3.69 23.42 -2.35
C TYR A 129 2.33 23.88 -1.81
N ARG A 130 1.46 22.95 -1.41
CA ARG A 130 0.15 23.26 -0.84
C ARG A 130 0.25 24.00 0.49
N LEU A 131 1.23 23.68 1.33
CA LEU A 131 1.51 24.39 2.58
C LEU A 131 1.99 25.82 2.35
N GLN A 132 2.80 26.08 1.32
CA GLN A 132 3.18 27.46 0.96
C GLN A 132 1.97 28.32 0.57
N GLN A 133 0.95 27.69 0.00
CA GLN A 133 -0.28 28.34 -0.45
C GLN A 133 -1.42 28.25 0.56
N PHE A 134 -1.14 27.83 1.80
CA PHE A 134 -2.17 27.45 2.78
C PHE A 134 -3.28 28.49 2.94
N HIS A 135 -2.94 29.78 3.03
CA HIS A 135 -3.93 30.86 3.19
C HIS A 135 -4.78 31.15 1.97
N SER A 136 -4.34 30.74 0.78
CA SER A 136 -5.12 30.87 -0.45
C SER A 136 -6.08 29.70 -0.68
N LEU A 137 -5.88 28.60 0.04
CA LEU A 137 -6.77 27.44 0.01
C LEU A 137 -8.09 27.76 0.74
N ASN A 138 -9.18 27.16 0.27
CA ASN A 138 -10.44 27.21 1.00
C ASN A 138 -10.41 26.29 2.24
N GLN A 139 -11.37 26.43 3.15
CA GLN A 139 -11.39 25.69 4.42
C GLN A 139 -11.39 24.16 4.23
N HIS A 140 -12.10 23.66 3.23
CA HIS A 140 -12.12 22.22 2.93
C HIS A 140 -10.75 21.75 2.44
N GLU A 141 -10.11 22.50 1.56
CA GLU A 141 -8.76 22.22 1.05
C GLU A 141 -7.68 22.29 2.14
N GLN A 142 -7.81 23.22 3.08
CA GLN A 142 -6.93 23.33 4.25
C GLN A 142 -7.08 22.11 5.15
N MET A 143 -8.32 21.73 5.47
CA MET A 143 -8.63 20.56 6.29
C MET A 143 -8.08 19.28 5.64
N GLN A 144 -8.34 19.08 4.34
CA GLN A 144 -7.83 17.92 3.60
C GLN A 144 -6.31 17.86 3.60
N LEU A 145 -5.63 19.01 3.43
CA LEU A 145 -4.17 19.04 3.47
C LEU A 145 -3.62 18.59 4.83
N ILE A 146 -4.18 19.07 5.95
CA ILE A 146 -3.74 18.65 7.28
C ILE A 146 -4.03 17.17 7.53
N LEU A 147 -5.20 16.67 7.11
CA LEU A 147 -5.53 15.25 7.21
C LEU A 147 -4.55 14.39 6.40
N SER A 148 -4.27 14.75 5.13
CA SER A 148 -3.29 14.02 4.31
C SER A 148 -1.89 14.03 4.93
N LEU A 149 -1.48 15.12 5.60
CA LEU A 149 -0.21 15.17 6.32
C LEU A 149 -0.17 14.20 7.50
N ILE A 150 -1.29 14.02 8.21
CA ILE A 150 -1.43 13.06 9.31
C ILE A 150 -1.44 11.63 8.75
N ASP A 151 -2.29 11.35 7.76
CA ASP A 151 -2.46 10.02 7.17
C ASP A 151 -1.15 9.49 6.57
N ASP A 152 -0.38 10.35 5.91
CA ASP A 152 0.92 9.99 5.32
C ASP A 152 2.08 10.01 6.34
N ASN A 153 1.80 10.26 7.63
CA ASN A 153 2.82 10.45 8.69
C ASN A 153 3.92 11.46 8.29
N ALA A 154 3.54 12.51 7.56
CA ALA A 154 4.46 13.48 6.97
C ALA A 154 4.90 14.54 8.00
N TYR A 155 5.48 14.12 9.13
CA TYR A 155 5.83 14.97 10.28
C TYR A 155 7.03 15.90 10.04
N GLN A 156 7.72 15.80 8.91
CA GLN A 156 8.80 16.73 8.54
C GLN A 156 8.33 18.18 8.36
N PHE A 157 7.02 18.44 8.25
CA PHE A 157 6.45 19.78 8.09
C PHE A 157 6.03 20.44 9.41
N THR A 158 6.44 19.90 10.55
CA THR A 158 6.11 20.39 11.90
C THR A 158 6.36 21.88 12.11
N GLU A 159 7.51 22.40 11.69
CA GLU A 159 7.82 23.83 11.78
C GLU A 159 6.87 24.70 10.94
N SER A 160 6.52 24.24 9.74
CA SER A 160 5.56 24.93 8.86
C SER A 160 4.16 24.97 9.47
N ILE A 161 3.71 23.86 10.06
CA ILE A 161 2.41 23.80 10.74
C ILE A 161 2.39 24.67 12.00
N SER A 162 3.45 24.61 12.82
CA SER A 162 3.61 25.46 14.01
C SER A 162 3.57 26.94 13.64
N TYR A 163 4.29 27.34 12.59
CA TYR A 163 4.24 28.70 12.07
C TYR A 163 2.81 29.09 11.65
N LEU A 164 2.17 28.29 10.80
CA LEU A 164 0.80 28.56 10.33
C LEU A 164 -0.19 28.71 11.47
N PHE A 165 -0.11 27.82 12.48
CA PHE A 165 -0.97 27.83 13.67
C PHE A 165 -0.82 29.13 14.46
N ASN A 166 0.41 29.61 14.64
CA ASN A 166 0.71 30.78 15.46
C ASN A 166 0.46 32.12 14.74
N THR A 167 0.56 32.18 13.41
CA THR A 167 0.48 33.45 12.67
C THR A 167 -0.89 33.79 12.12
N SER A 168 -1.88 32.91 12.27
CA SER A 168 -3.08 32.96 11.42
C SER A 168 -4.36 32.71 12.21
N PHE A 169 -5.36 33.56 12.02
CA PHE A 169 -6.70 33.28 12.53
C PHE A 169 -7.35 32.19 11.68
N MET A 170 -7.61 31.02 12.27
CA MET A 170 -8.18 29.87 11.59
C MET A 170 -9.45 29.37 12.30
N PRO A 171 -10.36 28.70 11.57
CA PRO A 171 -11.48 27.99 12.19
C PRO A 171 -11.00 26.93 13.20
N THR A 172 -11.74 26.77 14.30
CA THR A 172 -11.39 25.86 15.41
C THR A 172 -11.18 24.41 14.98
N HIS A 173 -11.91 23.92 13.97
CA HIS A 173 -11.73 22.56 13.48
C HIS A 173 -10.38 22.35 12.78
N ILE A 174 -9.88 23.35 12.05
CA ILE A 174 -8.54 23.30 11.42
C ILE A 174 -7.45 23.40 12.48
N GLN A 175 -7.64 24.29 13.47
CA GLN A 175 -6.73 24.39 14.62
C GLN A 175 -6.62 23.07 15.38
N SER A 176 -7.75 22.37 15.58
CA SER A 176 -7.77 21.07 16.26
C SER A 176 -6.95 20.02 15.50
N LEU A 177 -7.09 19.97 14.18
CA LEU A 177 -6.29 19.06 13.33
C LEU A 177 -4.81 19.42 13.32
N MET A 178 -4.46 20.70 13.31
CA MET A 178 -3.06 21.14 13.40
C MET A 178 -2.44 20.75 14.74
N LEU A 179 -3.18 20.90 15.85
CA LEU A 179 -2.73 20.46 17.17
C LEU A 179 -2.57 18.94 17.23
N GLU A 180 -3.47 18.18 16.62
CA GLU A 180 -3.35 16.73 16.53
C GLU A 180 -2.10 16.33 15.73
N TYR A 181 -1.86 16.95 14.58
CA TYR A 181 -0.64 16.75 13.79
C TYR A 181 0.62 17.06 14.61
N LEU A 182 0.67 18.22 15.28
CA LEU A 182 1.83 18.62 16.11
C LEU A 182 2.05 17.66 17.29
N ARG A 183 0.98 17.15 17.89
CA ARG A 183 1.03 16.14 18.95
C ARG A 183 1.61 14.81 18.43
N LEU A 184 1.16 14.36 17.25
CA LEU A 184 1.66 13.13 16.63
C LEU A 184 3.12 13.27 16.17
N ALA A 185 3.54 14.48 15.80
CA ALA A 185 4.92 14.80 15.48
C ALA A 185 5.84 14.98 16.70
N GLU A 186 5.32 14.79 17.92
CA GLU A 186 6.06 14.99 19.18
C GLU A 186 6.66 16.41 19.30
N TYR A 187 5.92 17.43 18.87
CA TYR A 187 6.38 18.82 18.94
C TYR A 187 6.34 19.37 20.38
N ASP A 188 7.52 19.48 20.99
CA ASP A 188 7.69 19.83 22.41
C ASP A 188 7.72 21.35 22.71
N GLN A 189 7.64 22.24 21.72
CA GLN A 189 7.51 23.66 22.02
C GLN A 189 6.07 23.95 22.42
N CYS A 190 5.85 24.46 23.64
CA CYS A 190 4.53 24.78 24.17
C CYS A 190 3.68 25.54 23.14
N VAL A 191 2.66 24.88 22.60
CA VAL A 191 1.60 25.46 21.77
C VAL A 191 0.51 26.04 22.66
#